data_AF-A0A243SIC0-F1
#
_entry.id   AF-A0A243SIC0-F1
#
_cell.length_a   1.000
_cell.length_b   1.000
_cell.length_c   1.000
_cell.angle_alpha   90.00
_cell.angle_beta   90.00
_cell.angle_gamma   90.00
#
_symmetry.space_group_name_H-M   'P 1'
#
loop_
_entity.id
_entity.type
_entity.pdbx_description
1 polymer ?
#
loop_
_entity_poly.entity_id
_entity_poly.type
_entity_poly.pdbx_seq_one_letter_code
_entity_poly.pdbx_strand_id
1 'polypeptide(L)'
;MGSYCSLTLSGYEIDQSKSYIDTFWSCLFNEDDKRSRSVPYNLYYTEPITDNDEVPNYEYAVNAETLKLRLEIMGYTLEKVKNEYTAGLDNALRLKQEYNSEVSADFTNNDEMHLLSLKNGGFNYWLILIRYVFENNISIYNEDLGKEDDIYRFMLEYNDIDEDLHLGYPKIGIGYFLRGALEAVDEGFEPIGRNPRKRLLIFSLTIRVPRKCHNYHFFAIS
;
A
#
# COMPACT_ATOMS: atom_id res chain seq x y z
N MET A 1 -12.35 9.54 20.67
CA MET A 1 -12.08 9.67 19.22
C MET A 1 -10.58 9.74 19.04
N GLY A 2 -9.99 8.77 18.34
CA GLY A 2 -8.54 8.68 18.14
C GLY A 2 -8.08 9.40 16.88
N SER A 3 -6.80 9.75 16.82
CA SER A 3 -6.14 10.21 15.60
C SER A 3 -6.05 9.09 14.58
N TYR A 4 -6.02 9.44 13.29
CA TYR A 4 -5.82 8.47 12.21
C TYR A 4 -4.70 8.96 11.31
N CYS A 5 -3.77 8.08 10.99
CA CYS A 5 -2.69 8.33 10.06
C CYS A 5 -2.90 7.39 8.88
N SER A 6 -2.94 7.93 7.66
CA SER A 6 -3.09 7.13 6.45
C SER A 6 -1.88 7.33 5.55
N LEU A 7 -1.28 6.22 5.12
CA LEU A 7 -0.21 6.19 4.14
C LEU A 7 -0.83 5.98 2.76
N THR A 8 -0.55 6.90 1.84
CA THR A 8 -1.15 6.86 0.50
C THR A 8 -0.10 6.98 -0.59
N LEU A 9 -0.34 6.27 -1.69
CA LEU A 9 0.46 6.32 -2.91
C LEU A 9 -0.45 6.69 -4.07
N SER A 10 -0.21 7.84 -4.70
CA SER A 10 -1.02 8.33 -5.82
C SER A 10 -2.52 8.41 -5.51
N GLY A 11 -2.87 8.67 -4.25
CA GLY A 11 -4.24 8.75 -3.75
C GLY A 11 -4.86 7.42 -3.32
N TYR A 12 -4.18 6.29 -3.53
CA TYR A 12 -4.59 4.99 -3.00
C TYR A 12 -4.09 4.80 -1.56
N GLU A 13 -4.97 4.41 -0.64
CA GLU A 13 -4.59 4.12 0.75
C GLU A 13 -3.95 2.73 0.85
N ILE A 14 -2.66 2.71 1.18
CA ILE A 14 -1.88 1.47 1.31
C ILE A 14 -2.02 0.92 2.72
N ASP A 15 -1.95 1.80 3.72
CA ASP A 15 -1.91 1.40 5.11
C ASP A 15 -2.46 2.51 6.01
N GLN A 16 -2.97 2.13 7.18
CA GLN A 16 -3.55 3.05 8.15
C GLN A 16 -3.22 2.67 9.58
N SER A 17 -2.94 3.66 10.41
CA SER A 17 -2.68 3.49 11.83
C SER A 17 -3.57 4.43 12.66
N LYS A 18 -4.01 3.92 13.81
CA LYS A 18 -4.91 4.65 14.71
C LYS A 18 -4.14 5.08 15.95
N SER A 19 -4.17 6.38 16.23
CA SER A 19 -3.63 7.06 17.42
C SER A 19 -2.11 7.18 17.49
N TYR A 20 -1.36 6.56 16.59
CA TYR A 20 0.10 6.71 16.47
C TYR A 20 0.50 6.79 14.99
N ILE A 21 1.73 7.21 14.73
CA ILE A 21 2.36 7.08 13.41
C ILE A 21 3.24 5.85 13.51
N ASP A 22 3.15 4.97 12.52
CA ASP A 22 4.04 3.83 12.44
C ASP A 22 5.52 4.28 12.40
N THR A 23 6.37 3.57 13.15
CA THR A 23 7.79 3.93 13.29
C THR A 23 8.51 3.85 11.96
N PHE A 24 8.18 2.86 11.11
CA PHE A 24 8.78 2.75 9.79
C PHE A 24 8.37 3.93 8.90
N TRP A 25 7.09 4.32 8.93
CA TRP A 25 6.64 5.48 8.14
C TRP A 25 7.35 6.76 8.55
N SER A 26 7.61 6.93 9.85
CA SER A 26 8.32 8.11 10.36
C SER A 26 9.74 8.23 9.80
N CYS A 27 10.38 7.10 9.43
CA CYS A 27 11.71 7.10 8.80
C CYS A 27 11.67 7.46 7.30
N LEU A 28 10.51 7.41 6.65
CA LEU A 28 10.37 7.70 5.23
C LEU A 28 10.31 9.19 4.92
N PHE A 29 9.95 10.02 5.90
CA PHE A 29 9.70 11.44 5.73
C PHE A 29 10.58 12.29 6.65
N ASN A 30 10.95 13.47 6.17
CA ASN A 30 11.66 14.50 6.92
C ASN A 30 10.71 15.65 7.26
N GLU A 31 11.06 16.49 8.23
CA GLU A 31 10.25 17.68 8.55
C GLU A 31 10.10 18.65 7.36
N ASP A 32 11.08 18.69 6.46
CA ASP A 32 11.01 19.52 5.24
C ASP A 32 9.92 19.04 4.26
N ASP A 33 9.48 17.78 4.37
CA ASP A 33 8.41 17.22 3.53
C ASP A 33 7.01 17.62 4.04
N LYS A 34 6.94 18.26 5.20
CA LYS A 34 5.71 18.62 5.88
C LYS A 34 5.00 19.77 5.19
N ARG A 35 3.71 19.58 4.96
CA ARG A 35 2.75 20.55 4.47
C ARG A 35 1.66 20.70 5.50
N SER A 36 1.41 21.94 5.91
CA SER A 36 0.31 22.29 6.80
C SER A 36 -0.77 22.96 5.97
N ARG A 37 -1.99 22.42 6.00
CA ARG A 37 -3.14 23.01 5.31
C ARG A 37 -4.39 22.97 6.19
N SER A 38 -5.31 23.89 5.94
CA SER A 38 -6.69 23.75 6.40
C SER A 38 -7.48 23.00 5.34
N VAL A 39 -8.31 22.05 5.76
CA VAL A 39 -9.17 21.28 4.87
C VAL A 39 -10.63 21.37 5.33
N PRO A 40 -11.59 21.41 4.38
CA PRO A 40 -13.01 21.40 4.69
C PRO A 40 -13.39 20.24 5.62
N TYR A 41 -14.27 20.55 6.58
CA TYR A 41 -14.73 19.65 7.62
C TYR A 41 -15.39 18.39 7.09
N ASN A 42 -16.25 18.57 6.08
CA ASN A 42 -17.06 17.53 5.45
C ASN A 42 -16.24 16.47 4.69
N LEU A 43 -14.94 16.71 4.44
CA LEU A 43 -14.05 15.70 3.87
C LEU A 43 -13.75 14.57 4.86
N TYR A 44 -13.86 14.82 6.17
CA TYR A 44 -13.34 13.90 7.19
C TYR A 44 -14.32 13.57 8.31
N TYR A 45 -15.41 14.31 8.46
CA TYR A 45 -16.34 14.17 9.56
C TYR A 45 -17.79 14.33 9.08
N THR A 46 -18.68 13.50 9.63
CA THR A 46 -20.11 13.49 9.28
C THR A 46 -20.94 14.52 10.03
N GLU A 47 -20.47 15.02 11.18
CA GLU A 47 -21.20 16.00 12.00
C GLU A 47 -20.25 17.06 12.56
N PRO A 48 -20.50 18.37 12.41
CA PRO A 48 -19.63 19.46 12.87
C PRO A 48 -19.34 19.43 14.38
N ILE A 49 -18.06 19.39 14.74
CA ILE A 49 -17.60 19.48 16.15
C ILE A 49 -17.48 20.96 16.60
N THR A 50 -17.46 21.92 15.66
CA THR A 50 -17.34 23.38 15.90
C THR A 50 -18.04 24.19 14.80
N ASP A 51 -18.32 25.48 15.03
CA ASP A 51 -18.84 26.46 14.06
C ASP A 51 -17.86 26.82 12.91
N ASN A 52 -16.69 26.19 12.88
CA ASN A 52 -15.66 26.43 11.87
C ASN A 52 -15.63 25.26 10.87
N ASP A 53 -15.85 25.57 9.60
CA ASP A 53 -15.93 24.58 8.51
C ASP A 53 -14.56 24.02 8.08
N GLU A 54 -13.47 24.39 8.75
CA GLU A 54 -12.12 23.95 8.41
C GLU A 54 -11.38 23.35 9.61
N VAL A 55 -10.65 22.26 9.34
CA VAL A 55 -9.80 21.57 10.32
C VAL A 55 -8.33 21.60 9.89
N PRO A 56 -7.39 21.81 10.83
CA PRO A 56 -5.97 21.75 10.52
C PRO A 56 -5.56 20.30 10.16
N ASN A 57 -4.85 20.17 9.06
CA ASN A 57 -4.36 18.90 8.52
C ASN A 57 -2.85 19.00 8.27
N TYR A 58 -2.12 17.97 8.72
CA TYR A 58 -0.71 17.83 8.46
C TYR A 58 -0.49 16.68 7.49
N GLU A 59 0.24 16.96 6.42
CA GLU A 59 0.56 15.99 5.38
C GLU A 59 2.07 16.03 5.13
N TYR A 60 2.73 14.88 5.15
CA TYR A 60 4.10 14.75 4.68
C TYR A 60 4.04 14.19 3.26
N ALA A 61 4.62 14.89 2.28
CA ALA A 61 4.44 14.53 0.87
C ALA A 61 5.75 14.66 0.08
N VAL A 62 6.13 13.57 -0.59
CA VAL A 62 7.34 13.49 -1.43
C VAL A 62 7.02 12.91 -2.80
N ASN A 63 7.87 13.19 -3.78
CA ASN A 63 7.77 12.54 -5.09
C ASN A 63 8.30 11.10 -5.01
N ALA A 64 7.91 10.27 -5.99
CA ALA A 64 8.29 8.87 -6.02
C ALA A 64 9.81 8.67 -6.09
N GLU A 65 10.54 9.47 -6.88
CA GLU A 65 11.99 9.38 -7.04
C GLU A 65 12.73 9.56 -5.70
N THR A 66 12.34 10.56 -4.91
CA THR A 66 12.96 10.84 -3.60
C THR A 66 12.72 9.68 -2.65
N LEU A 67 11.50 9.13 -2.65
CA LEU A 67 11.18 8.01 -1.77
C LEU A 67 11.89 6.72 -2.19
N LYS A 68 12.01 6.46 -3.50
CA LYS A 68 12.82 5.35 -4.02
C LYS A 68 14.27 5.45 -3.51
N LEU A 69 14.88 6.64 -3.59
CA LEU A 69 16.23 6.87 -3.10
C LEU A 69 16.36 6.61 -1.59
N ARG A 70 15.40 7.10 -0.78
CA ARG A 70 15.41 6.87 0.68
C ARG A 70 15.31 5.39 1.01
N LEU A 71 14.40 4.67 0.36
CA LEU A 71 14.24 3.22 0.53
C LEU A 71 15.51 2.46 0.10
N GLU A 72 16.17 2.89 -0.96
CA GLU A 72 17.45 2.31 -1.39
C GLU A 72 18.57 2.54 -0.36
N ILE A 73 18.67 3.73 0.23
CA ILE A 73 19.61 4.03 1.32
C ILE A 73 19.33 3.15 2.55
N MET A 74 18.06 2.88 2.85
CA MET A 74 17.63 1.97 3.92
C MET A 74 17.88 0.49 3.58
N GLY A 75 18.36 0.18 2.38
CA GLY A 75 18.74 -1.16 1.94
C GLY A 75 17.66 -1.92 1.18
N TYR A 76 16.50 -1.31 0.92
CA TYR A 76 15.44 -1.84 0.05
C TYR A 76 15.77 -1.52 -1.41
N THR A 77 16.75 -2.24 -1.97
CA THR A 77 17.09 -2.09 -3.39
C THR A 77 16.08 -2.81 -4.27
N LEU A 78 15.87 -2.32 -5.49
CA LEU A 78 14.95 -2.97 -6.45
C LEU A 78 15.33 -4.43 -6.72
N GLU A 79 16.62 -4.73 -6.79
CA GLU A 79 17.13 -6.09 -6.94
C GLU A 79 16.66 -6.99 -5.79
N LYS A 80 16.84 -6.54 -4.54
CA LYS A 80 16.38 -7.31 -3.38
C LYS A 80 14.87 -7.48 -3.39
N VAL A 81 14.10 -6.42 -3.70
CA VAL A 81 12.64 -6.50 -3.82
C VAL A 81 12.21 -7.59 -4.81
N LYS A 82 12.84 -7.67 -5.99
CA LYS A 82 12.54 -8.71 -6.98
C LYS A 82 12.89 -10.12 -6.49
N ASN A 83 14.02 -10.25 -5.80
CA ASN A 83 14.45 -11.53 -5.23
C ASN A 83 13.50 -12.00 -4.11
N GLU A 84 13.15 -11.10 -3.18
CA GLU A 84 12.21 -11.36 -2.09
C GLU A 84 10.80 -11.66 -2.60
N TYR A 85 10.34 -10.99 -3.65
CA TYR A 85 9.07 -11.32 -4.31
C TYR A 85 9.05 -12.77 -4.82
N THR A 86 10.12 -13.18 -5.50
CA THR A 86 10.23 -14.53 -6.07
C THR A 86 10.31 -15.57 -4.96
N ALA A 87 11.21 -15.38 -4.00
CA ALA A 87 11.39 -16.29 -2.87
C ALA A 87 10.14 -16.41 -1.99
N GLY A 88 9.46 -15.29 -1.76
CA GLY A 88 8.23 -15.25 -0.97
C GLY A 88 7.07 -15.99 -1.64
N LEU A 89 6.90 -15.85 -2.95
CA LEU A 89 5.88 -16.61 -3.69
C LEU A 89 6.22 -18.10 -3.79
N ASP A 90 7.50 -18.46 -3.93
CA ASP A 90 7.92 -19.85 -3.87
C ASP A 90 7.56 -20.48 -2.51
N ASN A 91 7.79 -19.74 -1.42
CA ASN A 91 7.43 -20.21 -0.09
C ASN A 91 5.91 -20.29 0.12
N ALA A 92 5.16 -19.26 -0.29
CA ALA A 92 3.70 -19.25 -0.18
C ALA A 92 3.08 -20.42 -0.95
N LEU A 93 3.51 -20.65 -2.19
CA LEU A 93 3.05 -21.77 -3.00
C LEU A 93 3.40 -23.13 -2.37
N ARG A 94 4.60 -23.27 -1.82
CA ARG A 94 5.01 -24.49 -1.10
C ARG A 94 4.10 -24.76 0.10
N LEU A 95 3.85 -23.76 0.93
CA LEU A 95 2.96 -23.87 2.08
C LEU A 95 1.53 -24.24 1.66
N LYS A 96 1.00 -23.62 0.60
CA LYS A 96 -0.31 -23.95 0.07
C LYS A 96 -0.39 -25.41 -0.38
N GLN A 97 0.64 -25.89 -1.07
CA GLN A 97 0.71 -27.26 -1.57
C GLN A 97 0.83 -28.28 -0.43
N GLU A 98 1.61 -27.96 0.61
CA GLU A 98 1.69 -28.77 1.83
C GLU A 98 0.32 -28.86 2.50
N TYR A 99 -0.35 -27.73 2.72
CA TYR A 99 -1.70 -27.68 3.27
C TYR A 99 -2.72 -28.49 2.44
N ASN A 100 -2.72 -28.32 1.12
CA ASN A 100 -3.60 -29.06 0.21
C ASN A 100 -3.35 -30.57 0.24
N SER A 101 -2.11 -30.99 0.47
CA SER A 101 -1.76 -32.42 0.56
C SER A 101 -2.24 -33.07 1.86
N GLU A 102 -2.37 -32.30 2.94
CA GLU A 102 -2.84 -32.76 4.25
C GLU A 102 -4.37 -32.80 4.33
N VAL A 103 -5.05 -31.88 3.64
CA VAL A 103 -6.51 -31.80 3.60
C VAL A 103 -7.02 -32.54 2.35
N SER A 104 -7.46 -33.80 2.50
CA SER A 104 -8.05 -34.54 1.38
C SER A 104 -9.33 -33.84 0.89
N ALA A 105 -9.26 -33.02 -0.16
CA ALA A 105 -10.48 -32.47 -0.74
C ALA A 105 -10.33 -32.04 -2.20
N ASP A 106 -11.30 -32.47 -2.99
CA ASP A 106 -11.63 -32.12 -4.38
C ASP A 106 -11.96 -30.63 -4.61
N PHE A 107 -11.47 -29.70 -3.79
CA PHE A 107 -11.66 -28.28 -4.02
C PHE A 107 -10.62 -27.80 -5.03
N THR A 108 -11.09 -27.30 -6.17
CA THR A 108 -10.26 -26.51 -7.09
C THR A 108 -9.76 -25.30 -6.31
N ASN A 109 -8.49 -25.33 -5.91
CA ASN A 109 -7.92 -24.29 -5.06
C ASN A 109 -7.54 -23.08 -5.92
N ASN A 110 -8.50 -22.19 -6.15
CA ASN A 110 -8.29 -20.97 -6.94
C ASN A 110 -7.10 -20.15 -6.41
N ASP A 111 -6.82 -20.19 -5.11
CA ASP A 111 -5.67 -19.51 -4.51
C ASP A 111 -4.33 -20.05 -5.04
N GLU A 112 -4.18 -21.37 -5.16
CA GLU A 112 -2.97 -21.98 -5.72
C GLU A 112 -2.77 -21.54 -7.18
N MET A 113 -3.85 -21.47 -7.95
CA MET A 113 -3.81 -20.98 -9.34
C MET A 113 -3.42 -19.50 -9.43
N HIS A 114 -3.88 -18.66 -8.50
CA HIS A 114 -3.49 -17.25 -8.43
C HIS A 114 -2.03 -17.07 -8.00
N LEU A 115 -1.56 -17.84 -7.01
CA LEU A 115 -0.15 -17.89 -6.61
C LEU A 115 0.75 -18.32 -7.77
N LEU A 116 0.34 -19.35 -8.52
CA LEU A 116 1.03 -19.78 -9.74
C LEU A 116 1.04 -18.68 -10.81
N SER A 117 -0.05 -17.94 -10.97
CA SER A 117 -0.14 -16.84 -11.93
C SER A 117 0.80 -15.69 -11.56
N LEU A 118 0.83 -15.29 -10.29
CA LEU A 118 1.78 -14.29 -9.76
C LEU A 118 3.22 -14.74 -9.94
N LYS A 119 3.54 -16.00 -9.59
CA LYS A 119 4.88 -16.56 -9.71
C LYS A 119 5.35 -16.63 -11.17
N ASN A 120 4.52 -17.16 -12.06
CA ASN A 120 4.87 -17.35 -13.48
C ASN A 120 4.94 -16.02 -14.24
N GLY A 121 4.06 -15.07 -13.90
CA GLY A 121 4.12 -13.71 -14.45
C GLY A 121 5.28 -12.89 -13.89
N GLY A 122 5.74 -13.23 -12.68
CA GLY A 122 6.85 -12.59 -11.99
C GLY A 122 6.53 -11.15 -11.58
N PHE A 123 7.59 -10.46 -11.14
CA PHE A 123 7.45 -9.11 -10.56
C PHE A 123 6.79 -8.11 -11.51
N ASN A 124 7.09 -8.16 -12.81
CA ASN A 124 6.49 -7.24 -13.79
C ASN A 124 4.99 -7.48 -13.97
N TYR A 125 4.52 -8.72 -13.87
CA TYR A 125 3.09 -9.01 -13.91
C TYR A 125 2.39 -8.41 -12.70
N TRP A 126 2.96 -8.57 -11.51
CA TRP A 126 2.47 -7.91 -10.31
C TRP A 126 2.45 -6.38 -10.43
N LEU A 127 3.46 -5.76 -11.04
CA LEU A 127 3.45 -4.31 -11.32
C LEU A 127 2.26 -3.88 -12.18
N ILE A 128 1.89 -4.67 -13.19
CA ILE A 128 0.72 -4.40 -14.04
C ILE A 128 -0.56 -4.46 -13.20
N LEU A 129 -0.70 -5.51 -12.38
CA LEU A 129 -1.89 -5.71 -11.55
C LEU A 129 -2.05 -4.61 -10.51
N ILE A 130 -0.99 -4.32 -9.74
CA ILE A 130 -1.06 -3.33 -8.66
C ILE A 130 -1.26 -1.91 -9.22
N ARG A 131 -0.71 -1.61 -10.40
CA ARG A 131 -0.98 -0.35 -11.10
C ARG A 131 -2.48 -0.21 -11.42
N TYR A 132 -3.11 -1.28 -11.92
CA TYR A 132 -4.54 -1.27 -12.20
C TYR A 132 -5.37 -1.04 -10.94
N VAL A 133 -4.98 -1.68 -9.82
CA VAL A 133 -5.60 -1.44 -8.49
C VAL A 133 -5.52 0.03 -8.10
N PHE A 134 -4.33 0.65 -8.22
CA PHE A 134 -4.14 2.05 -7.86
C PHE A 134 -4.86 3.03 -8.81
N GLU A 135 -4.79 2.82 -10.13
CA GLU A 135 -5.40 3.70 -11.13
C GLU A 135 -6.93 3.73 -11.05
N ASN A 136 -7.55 2.60 -10.67
CA ASN A 136 -9.00 2.47 -10.55
C ASN A 136 -9.50 2.54 -9.10
N ASN A 137 -8.61 2.78 -8.13
CA ASN A 137 -8.90 2.82 -6.70
C ASN A 137 -9.72 1.60 -6.24
N ILE A 138 -9.24 0.41 -6.60
CA ILE A 138 -9.94 -0.85 -6.31
C ILE A 138 -9.76 -1.21 -4.85
N SER A 139 -10.87 -1.38 -4.12
CA SER A 139 -10.85 -1.77 -2.70
C SER A 139 -11.67 -3.03 -2.45
N ILE A 140 -11.46 -3.67 -1.29
CA ILE A 140 -12.26 -4.82 -0.83
C ILE A 140 -13.77 -4.52 -0.70
N TYR A 141 -14.14 -3.23 -0.66
CA TYR A 141 -15.54 -2.80 -0.55
C TYR A 141 -16.18 -2.49 -1.91
N ASN A 142 -15.45 -2.66 -3.01
CA ASN A 142 -16.02 -2.42 -4.34
C ASN A 142 -16.91 -3.62 -4.74
N GLU A 143 -18.23 -3.45 -4.60
CA GLU A 143 -19.23 -4.48 -4.91
C GLU A 143 -19.27 -4.87 -6.41
N ASP A 144 -18.75 -4.02 -7.30
CA ASP A 144 -18.82 -4.16 -8.76
C ASP A 144 -17.56 -4.78 -9.43
N LEU A 145 -16.65 -5.38 -8.67
CA LEU A 145 -15.62 -6.23 -9.29
C LEU A 145 -16.30 -7.45 -9.92
N GLY A 146 -16.51 -7.40 -11.23
CA GLY A 146 -17.09 -8.51 -11.98
C GLY A 146 -16.32 -9.81 -11.73
N LYS A 147 -17.00 -10.95 -11.89
CA LYS A 147 -16.41 -12.31 -11.75
C LYS A 147 -15.18 -12.56 -12.65
N GLU A 148 -14.89 -11.67 -13.60
CA GLU A 148 -13.77 -11.78 -14.53
C GLU A 148 -12.43 -11.29 -13.96
N ASP A 149 -12.40 -10.66 -12.79
CA ASP A 149 -11.18 -10.07 -12.19
C ASP A 149 -10.76 -10.78 -10.88
N ASP A 150 -10.87 -12.11 -10.86
CA ASP A 150 -10.63 -12.99 -9.70
C ASP A 150 -9.24 -12.83 -9.07
N ILE A 151 -8.22 -12.51 -9.87
CA ILE A 151 -6.85 -12.26 -9.35
C ILE A 151 -6.74 -10.98 -8.53
N TYR A 152 -7.48 -9.92 -8.87
CA TYR A 152 -7.47 -8.68 -8.09
C TYR A 152 -8.17 -8.89 -6.77
N ARG A 153 -9.27 -9.66 -6.79
CA ARG A 153 -9.97 -10.07 -5.59
C ARG A 153 -9.06 -10.90 -4.68
N PHE A 154 -8.33 -11.87 -5.26
CA PHE A 154 -7.28 -12.60 -4.54
C PHE A 154 -6.28 -11.63 -3.91
N MET A 155 -5.67 -10.71 -4.67
CA MET A 155 -4.68 -9.77 -4.12
C MET A 155 -5.20 -8.92 -2.95
N LEU A 156 -6.50 -8.57 -2.94
CA LEU A 156 -7.12 -7.69 -1.95
C LEU A 156 -7.67 -8.44 -0.73
N GLU A 157 -8.23 -9.63 -0.92
CA GLU A 157 -8.92 -10.41 0.12
C GLU A 157 -8.05 -11.51 0.72
N TYR A 158 -6.93 -11.89 0.07
CA TYR A 158 -6.09 -12.98 0.55
C TYR A 158 -5.53 -12.65 1.93
N ASN A 159 -5.93 -13.46 2.91
CA ASN A 159 -5.56 -13.28 4.31
C ASN A 159 -5.36 -14.67 4.94
N ASP A 160 -4.38 -15.38 4.40
CA ASP A 160 -3.89 -16.62 4.99
C ASP A 160 -2.76 -16.28 5.99
N ILE A 161 -2.87 -16.82 7.21
CA ILE A 161 -1.96 -16.54 8.32
C ILE A 161 -0.55 -17.04 8.01
N ASP A 162 -0.43 -18.11 7.22
CA ASP A 162 0.83 -18.78 6.97
C ASP A 162 1.55 -18.25 5.72
N GLU A 163 0.81 -17.68 4.77
CA GLU A 163 1.34 -17.21 3.48
C GLU A 163 1.40 -15.68 3.37
N ASP A 164 0.65 -14.96 4.21
CA ASP A 164 0.61 -13.50 4.44
C ASP A 164 1.06 -12.66 3.23
N LEU A 165 0.15 -12.46 2.26
CA LEU A 165 0.38 -11.56 1.13
C LEU A 165 -0.27 -10.19 1.40
N HIS A 166 0.46 -9.11 1.18
CA HIS A 166 -0.07 -7.76 1.15
C HIS A 166 -0.22 -7.29 -0.30
N LEU A 167 -1.46 -7.18 -0.78
CA LEU A 167 -1.76 -6.76 -2.16
C LEU A 167 -1.03 -7.64 -3.19
N GLY A 168 -1.06 -8.97 -2.98
CA GLY A 168 -0.38 -9.96 -3.81
C GLY A 168 1.16 -9.98 -3.70
N TYR A 169 1.74 -9.16 -2.82
CA TYR A 169 3.18 -9.14 -2.55
C TYR A 169 3.48 -9.89 -1.24
N PRO A 170 4.50 -10.76 -1.17
CA PRO A 170 4.87 -11.46 0.07
C PRO A 170 5.19 -10.50 1.22
N LYS A 171 4.52 -10.64 2.37
CA LYS A 171 4.65 -9.70 3.49
C LYS A 171 5.90 -9.99 4.33
N ILE A 172 7.05 -9.67 3.74
CA ILE A 172 8.39 -9.78 4.34
C ILE A 172 8.75 -8.47 5.08
N GLY A 173 8.08 -7.37 4.71
CA GLY A 173 8.19 -6.07 5.36
C GLY A 173 7.64 -4.96 4.46
N ILE A 174 6.98 -3.97 5.06
CA ILE A 174 6.32 -2.89 4.32
C ILE A 174 7.28 -2.11 3.41
N GLY A 175 8.55 -1.97 3.78
CA GLY A 175 9.57 -1.32 2.95
C GLY A 175 9.83 -2.02 1.61
N TYR A 176 9.82 -3.35 1.57
CA TYR A 176 9.97 -4.11 0.32
C TYR A 176 8.77 -3.92 -0.60
N PHE A 177 7.56 -4.01 -0.04
CA PHE A 177 6.34 -3.72 -0.77
C PHE A 177 6.35 -2.29 -1.33
N LEU A 178 6.61 -1.28 -0.49
CA LEU A 178 6.59 0.13 -0.89
C LEU A 178 7.59 0.43 -2.00
N ARG A 179 8.82 -0.10 -1.88
CA ARG A 179 9.84 0.07 -2.92
C ARG A 179 9.37 -0.53 -4.24
N GLY A 180 8.71 -1.69 -4.21
CA GLY A 180 8.16 -2.31 -5.42
C GLY A 180 6.96 -1.55 -5.98
N ALA A 181 6.01 -1.15 -5.14
CA ALA A 181 4.81 -0.42 -5.53
C ALA A 181 5.12 0.94 -6.15
N LEU A 182 6.23 1.58 -5.75
CA LEU A 182 6.73 2.81 -6.37
C LEU A 182 7.14 2.63 -7.84
N GLU A 183 7.45 1.41 -8.29
CA GLU A 183 7.69 1.14 -9.72
C GLU A 183 6.40 1.10 -10.52
N ALA A 184 5.28 0.68 -9.90
CA ALA A 184 3.99 0.59 -10.58
C ALA A 184 3.40 1.96 -10.90
N VAL A 185 3.75 2.97 -10.11
CA VAL A 185 3.29 4.34 -10.34
C VAL A 185 4.22 5.15 -11.21
N ASP A 186 5.50 4.79 -11.36
CA ASP A 186 6.50 5.60 -12.04
C ASP A 186 6.16 5.89 -13.52
N GLU A 187 6.41 7.12 -13.96
CA GLU A 187 6.09 7.57 -15.33
C GLU A 187 6.89 6.80 -16.41
N GLY A 188 8.02 6.20 -16.03
CA GLY A 188 8.86 5.37 -16.91
C GLY A 188 8.39 3.92 -17.09
N PHE A 189 7.40 3.46 -16.33
CA PHE A 189 6.81 2.14 -16.53
C PHE A 189 5.79 2.23 -17.68
N GLU A 190 6.17 1.77 -18.88
CA GLU A 190 5.25 1.61 -20.00
C GLU A 190 4.64 0.18 -19.99
N PRO A 191 3.43 -0.01 -19.46
CA PRO A 191 2.67 -1.21 -19.78
C PRO A 191 2.35 -1.16 -21.27
N ILE A 192 2.53 -2.30 -21.94
CA ILE A 192 2.28 -2.44 -23.38
C ILE A 192 0.88 -1.89 -23.71
N GLY A 193 0.81 -0.70 -24.33
CA GLY A 193 -0.40 -0.18 -24.98
C GLY A 193 -1.24 0.90 -24.27
N ARG A 194 -0.77 1.65 -23.26
CA ARG A 194 -1.52 2.82 -22.74
C ARG A 194 -0.71 4.12 -22.67
N ASN A 195 -1.36 5.21 -23.08
CA ASN A 195 -0.81 6.57 -23.21
C ASN A 195 -0.73 7.27 -21.82
N PRO A 196 0.43 7.78 -21.37
CA PRO A 196 0.58 8.32 -20.03
C PRO A 196 -0.11 9.69 -19.89
N ARG A 197 -1.11 9.80 -19.02
CA ARG A 197 -1.56 11.10 -18.48
C ARG A 197 -0.59 11.48 -17.37
N LYS A 198 0.18 12.55 -17.57
CA LYS A 198 1.05 13.17 -16.55
C LYS A 198 0.23 13.48 -15.29
N ARG A 199 0.36 12.66 -14.25
CA ARG A 199 -0.12 12.96 -12.89
C ARG A 199 1.13 13.11 -12.04
N LEU A 200 1.26 14.24 -11.36
CA LEU A 200 2.29 14.40 -10.34
C LEU A 200 2.10 13.29 -9.29
N LEU A 201 3.00 12.32 -9.26
CA LEU A 201 2.90 11.17 -8.36
C LEU A 201 3.36 11.59 -6.98
N ILE A 202 2.40 11.66 -6.07
CA ILE A 202 2.64 12.07 -4.69
C ILE A 202 2.49 10.82 -3.83
N PHE A 203 3.53 10.51 -3.08
CA PHE A 203 3.42 9.65 -1.91
C PHE A 203 3.22 10.54 -0.70
N SER A 204 2.17 10.30 0.08
CA SER A 204 1.89 11.12 1.24
C SER A 204 1.43 10.34 2.47
N LEU A 205 1.91 10.81 3.62
CA LEU A 205 1.43 10.45 4.93
C LEU A 205 0.53 11.56 5.44
N THR A 206 -0.75 11.26 5.62
CA THR A 206 -1.73 12.21 6.14
C THR A 206 -2.01 11.90 7.61
N ILE A 207 -1.73 12.84 8.51
CA ILE A 207 -1.98 12.71 9.95
C ILE A 207 -3.22 13.52 10.33
N ARG A 208 -4.23 12.84 10.89
CA ARG A 208 -5.49 13.43 11.35
C ARG A 208 -5.50 13.45 12.88
N VAL A 209 -5.44 14.63 13.48
CA VAL A 209 -5.45 14.79 14.95
C VAL A 209 -6.82 15.29 15.42
N PRO A 210 -7.56 14.60 16.31
CA PRO A 210 -8.72 15.15 16.98
C PRO A 210 -8.23 16.16 18.02
N ARG A 211 -8.83 17.35 18.05
CA ARG A 211 -8.37 18.51 18.84
C ARG A 211 -8.26 18.34 20.36
N LYS A 212 -8.70 17.24 20.98
CA LYS A 212 -8.56 17.08 22.44
C LYS A 212 -7.12 16.84 22.93
N CYS A 213 -6.15 16.79 22.02
CA CYS A 213 -4.75 16.55 22.35
C CYS A 213 -3.86 17.75 21.99
N HIS A 214 -4.06 18.91 22.64
CA HIS A 214 -3.19 20.09 22.47
C HIS A 214 -1.84 20.01 23.23
N ASN A 215 -1.50 18.87 23.87
CA ASN A 215 -0.32 18.75 24.73
C ASN A 215 0.56 17.51 24.47
N TYR A 216 0.63 17.01 23.23
CA TYR A 216 1.72 16.09 22.90
C TYR A 216 2.80 16.85 22.14
N HIS A 217 3.86 17.22 22.86
CA HIS A 217 5.18 17.35 22.27
C HIS A 217 5.47 16.01 21.58
N PHE A 218 5.42 16.00 20.25
CA PHE A 218 6.08 14.95 19.48
C PHE A 218 7.55 15.00 19.89
N PHE A 219 8.01 13.98 20.62
CA PHE A 219 9.43 13.81 20.89
C PHE A 219 10.10 13.57 19.55
N ALA A 220 10.82 14.59 19.08
CA ALA A 220 11.86 14.42 18.08
C ALA A 220 12.84 13.39 18.66
N ILE A 221 12.96 12.24 17.99
CA ILE A 221 14.08 11.34 18.23
C ILE A 221 15.27 12.02 17.54
N SER A 222 16.11 12.63 18.37
CA SER A 222 17.41 13.22 18.04
C SER A 222 18.42 12.17 17.58
#